data_AF-A0A3B8X5J3-F1
#
_entry.id   AF-A0A3B8X5J3-F1
#
_cell.length_a   1.000
_cell.length_b   1.000
_cell.length_c   1.000
_cell.angle_alpha   90.00
_cell.angle_beta   90.00
_cell.angle_gamma   90.00
#
_symmetry.space_group_name_H-M   'P 1'
#
loop_
_entity.id
_entity.type
_entity.pdbx_description
1 polymer ?
#
loop_
_entity_poly.entity_id
_entity_poly.type
_entity_poly.pdbx_seq_one_letter_code
_entity_poly.pdbx_strand_id
1 'polypeptide(L)' 'MWNGHDYINSVFDDWVADAASAFQAVEVDGQVVGVQRLRPFAPGLVWYEGLRVATSHRR' A
#
# COMPACT_ATOMS: atom_id res chain seq x y z
N MET A 1 0.60 3.68 -9.33
CA MET A 1 0.39 3.03 -10.64
C MET A 1 1.74 2.53 -11.12
N TRP A 2 1.78 1.40 -11.82
CA TRP A 2 2.99 0.89 -12.46
C TRP A 2 2.72 0.78 -13.96
N ASN A 3 3.57 1.37 -14.80
CA ASN A 3 3.35 1.46 -16.24
C ASN A 3 1.94 1.93 -16.63
N GLY A 4 1.41 2.94 -15.93
CA GLY A 4 0.07 3.49 -16.21
C GLY A 4 -1.11 2.67 -15.69
N HIS A 5 -0.87 1.50 -15.08
CA HIS A 5 -1.94 0.62 -14.58
C HIS A 5 -1.97 0.61 -13.05
N ASP A 6 -3.16 0.52 -12.48
CA ASP A 6 -3.29 0.17 -11.08
C ASP A 6 -3.27 -1.34 -10.91
N TYR A 7 -2.24 -1.83 -10.25
CA TYR A 7 -2.00 -3.26 -10.02
C TYR A 7 -2.36 -3.69 -8.60
N ILE A 8 -2.80 -2.75 -7.73
CA ILE A 8 -3.06 -3.06 -6.32
C ILE A 8 -4.08 -4.19 -6.17
N ASN A 9 -5.15 -4.19 -6.97
CA ASN A 9 -6.17 -5.23 -6.91
C ASN A 9 -5.63 -6.63 -7.22
N SER A 10 -4.60 -6.75 -8.07
CA SER A 10 -4.05 -8.06 -8.44
C SER A 10 -3.03 -8.60 -7.44
N VAL A 11 -2.59 -7.80 -6.47
CA VAL A 11 -1.55 -8.18 -5.49
C VAL A 11 -2.00 -8.01 -4.05
N PHE A 12 -3.23 -7.56 -3.81
CA PHE A 12 -3.72 -7.19 -2.49
C PHE A 12 -3.64 -8.35 -1.50
N ASP A 13 -4.21 -9.51 -1.85
CA ASP A 13 -4.23 -10.68 -0.96
C ASP A 13 -2.81 -11.16 -0.63
N ASP A 14 -1.94 -11.22 -1.63
CA ASP A 14 -0.53 -11.59 -1.46
C ASP A 14 0.21 -10.61 -0.53
N TRP A 15 -0.07 -9.32 -0.65
CA TRP A 15 0.57 -8.28 0.16
C TRP A 15 0.09 -8.27 1.61
N VAL A 16 -1.20 -8.53 1.84
CA VAL A 16 -1.76 -8.65 3.19
C VAL A 16 -1.27 -9.92 3.87
N ALA A 17 -1.06 -11.01 3.12
CA ALA A 17 -0.57 -12.28 3.66
C ALA A 17 0.95 -12.32 3.91
N ASP A 18 1.73 -11.40 3.32
CA ASP A 18 3.18 -11.38 3.45
C ASP A 18 3.65 -10.89 4.83
N ALA A 19 3.92 -11.84 5.72
CA ALA A 19 4.43 -11.59 7.07
C ALA A 19 5.81 -10.91 7.13
N ALA A 20 6.57 -10.88 6.02
CA ALA A 20 7.86 -10.18 5.96
C ALA A 20 7.70 -8.68 5.64
N SER A 21 6.50 -8.24 5.27
CA SER A 21 6.18 -6.85 4.95
C SER A 21 5.08 -6.32 5.86
N ALA A 22 4.89 -5.00 5.87
CA ALA A 22 3.73 -4.38 6.50
C ALA A 22 2.84 -3.77 5.41
N PHE A 23 1.63 -4.29 5.26
CA PHE A 23 0.56 -3.61 4.54
C PHE A 23 -0.23 -2.75 5.53
N GLN A 24 -0.37 -1.46 5.23
CA GLN A 24 -0.97 -0.51 6.16
C GLN A 24 -2.09 0.27 5.48
N ALA A 25 -3.17 0.50 6.22
CA ALA A 25 -4.30 1.33 5.81
C ALA A 25 -4.47 2.51 6.78
N VAL A 26 -4.97 3.61 6.26
CA VAL A 26 -5.47 4.73 7.07
C VAL A 26 -6.99 4.78 6.95
N GLU A 27 -7.65 4.84 8.10
CA GLU A 27 -9.10 4.96 8.21
C GLU A 27 -9.50 6.36 8.71
N VAL A 28 -10.57 6.89 8.14
CA VAL A 28 -11.28 8.10 8.59
C VAL A 28 -12.75 7.73 8.69
N ASP A 29 -13.34 7.90 9.89
CA ASP A 29 -14.74 7.56 10.18
C ASP A 29 -15.14 6.13 9.78
N GLY A 30 -14.22 5.18 9.97
CA GLY A 30 -14.44 3.76 9.63
C GLY A 30 -14.32 3.43 8.14
N GLN A 31 -13.91 4.39 7.30
CA GLN A 31 -13.63 4.18 5.89
C GLN A 31 -12.13 4.23 5.61
N VAL A 32 -11.61 3.22 4.89
CA VAL A 32 -10.23 3.25 4.40
C VAL A 32 -10.09 4.32 3.30
N VAL A 33 -9.20 5.30 3.52
CA VAL A 33 -8.97 6.42 2.61
C VAL A 33 -7.56 6.45 2.02
N GLY A 34 -6.69 5.53 2.46
CA GLY A 34 -5.36 5.38 1.90
C GLY A 34 -4.72 4.06 2.31
N VAL A 35 -3.81 3.60 1.47
CA VAL A 35 -3.05 2.37 1.69
C VAL A 35 -1.61 2.53 1.23
N GLN A 36 -0.73 1.72 1.80
CA GLN A 36 0.67 1.61 1.43
C GLN A 36 1.25 0.25 1.88
N ARG A 37 2.43 -0.10 1.37
CA ARG A 37 3.23 -1.23 1.83
C ARG A 37 4.65 -0.81 2.15
N LEU A 38 5.16 -1.31 3.27
CA LEU A 38 6.56 -1.24 3.67
C LEU A 38 7.17 -2.63 3.55
N ARG A 39 8.21 -2.76 2.73
CA ARG A 39 8.88 -4.04 2.49
C ARG A 39 10.38 -3.92 2.75
N PRO A 40 10.99 -4.75 3.60
CA PRO A 40 12.44 -4.85 3.69
C PRO A 40 13.05 -5.19 2.33
N PHE A 41 14.00 -4.37 1.87
CA PHE A 41 14.66 -4.55 0.58
C PHE A 41 16.09 -5.06 0.74
N ALA A 42 16.81 -4.52 1.72
CA ALA A 42 18.18 -4.89 2.09
C ALA A 42 18.44 -4.49 3.56
N PRO A 43 19.55 -4.92 4.19
CA PRO A 43 19.88 -4.51 5.55
C PRO A 43 19.86 -2.98 5.70
N GLY A 44 19.01 -2.48 6.61
CA GLY A 44 18.83 -1.04 6.85
C GLY A 44 18.03 -0.29 5.78
N LEU A 45 17.46 -0.98 4.78
CA LEU A 45 16.72 -0.39 3.67
C LEU A 45 15.31 -0.98 3.56
N VAL A 46 14.32 -0.09 3.56
CA VAL A 46 12.90 -0.43 3.38
C VAL A 46 12.40 0.25 2.12
N TRP A 47 11.68 -0.50 1.30
CA TRP A 47 11.00 -0.01 0.13
C TRP A 47 9.56 0.39 0.49
N TYR A 48 9.22 1.62 0.14
CA TYR A 48 7.88 2.19 0.33
C TYR A 48 7.13 2.08 -1.00
N GLU A 49 6.08 1.26 -1.06
CA GLU A 49 5.34 1.01 -2.30
C GLU A 49 3.84 1.08 -2.18
N GLY A 50 3.19 1.15 -3.34
CA GLY A 50 1.75 1.01 -3.43
C GLY A 50 0.93 2.17 -2.89
N LEU A 51 1.53 3.31 -2.55
CA LEU A 51 0.80 4.45 -1.99
C LEU A 51 -0.40 4.84 -2.85
N ARG A 52 -1.58 4.80 -2.24
CA ARG A 52 -2.83 5.31 -2.81
C ARG A 52 -3.54 6.14 -1.75
N VAL A 53 -4.16 7.21 -2.21
CA VAL A 53 -5.10 8.02 -1.43
C VAL A 53 -6.38 8.14 -2.24
N ALA A 54 -7.52 7.92 -1.59
CA ALA A 54 -8.84 8.12 -2.14
C ALA A 54 -8.94 9.53 -2.73
N THR A 55 -9.54 9.66 -3.92
CA THR A 55 -9.62 10.95 -4.64
C THR A 55 -10.28 12.06 -3.83
N SER A 56 -11.27 11.70 -2.99
CA SER A 56 -11.94 12.61 -2.05
C SER A 56 -11.04 13.17 -0.94
N HIS A 57 -9.86 12.59 -0.72
CA HIS A 57 -8.93 12.94 0.36
C HIS A 57 -7.57 13.41 -0.16
N ARG A 58 -7.46 13.67 -1.48
CA ARG A 58 -6.28 14.31 -2.07
C ARG A 58 -6.37 15.83 -1.85
N ARG A 59 -5.25 16.46 -1.52
CA ARG A 59 -5.09 17.92 -1.48
C ARG A 59 -4.45 18.42 -2.77
#